data_AF-A0A8J7GT61-F1
#
_entry.id   AF-A0A8J7GT61-F1
#
_cell.length_a   1.000
_cell.length_b   1.000
_cell.length_c   1.000
_cell.angle_alpha   90.00
_cell.angle_beta   90.00
_cell.angle_gamma   90.00
#
_symmetry.space_group_name_H-M   'P 1'
#
loop_
_entity.id
_entity.type
_entity.pdbx_description
1 polymer ?
#
loop_
_entity_poly.entity_id
_entity_poly.type
_entity_poly.pdbx_seq_one_letter_code
_entity_poly.pdbx_strand_id
1 'polypeptide(L)'
;MRSNGIPEEKITGNASPEEKFQAWAETVEAAFGNPLYHWTHLELKQYFGIDEMLSSRNWRDIMDACNRQLQDDAFTPRALMMHSRVEVICTTDSPLDSLHYHQLLKQDASFTPKVLPTFRPDEFFSHDRHQFSSALVRLAELTGETIIRFTDFERALEARVQLFHEVGCRISDHGLGDLTFTPFTTVQGDTVFLKKMQGEIITVAEESIWQSVLFITLARLYKKYDWAMQIHFGAIRNNN
;
A
#
# COMPACT_ATOMS: atom_id res chain seq x y z
N MET A 1 -18.60 5.58 -10.97
CA MET A 1 -19.50 4.48 -11.37
C MET A 1 -20.57 4.22 -10.33
N ARG A 2 -20.26 3.76 -9.11
CA ARG A 2 -21.27 3.55 -8.03
C ARG A 2 -22.14 4.79 -7.78
N SER A 3 -21.51 5.96 -7.58
CA SER A 3 -22.23 7.24 -7.40
C SER A 3 -23.05 7.67 -8.62
N ASN A 4 -22.74 7.12 -9.81
CA ASN A 4 -23.48 7.36 -11.05
C ASN A 4 -24.56 6.27 -11.31
N GLY A 5 -24.86 5.43 -10.32
CA GLY A 5 -25.91 4.40 -10.42
C GLY A 5 -25.55 3.19 -11.29
N ILE A 6 -24.28 3.02 -11.69
CA ILE A 6 -23.85 1.85 -12.45
C ILE A 6 -23.94 0.58 -11.56
N PRO A 7 -24.56 -0.52 -12.03
CA PRO A 7 -24.65 -1.77 -11.27
C PRO A 7 -23.28 -2.36 -10.92
N GLU A 8 -23.14 -2.94 -9.72
CA GLU A 8 -21.86 -3.51 -9.23
C GLU A 8 -21.32 -4.62 -10.15
N GLU A 9 -22.21 -5.34 -10.85
CA GLU A 9 -21.86 -6.32 -11.89
C GLU A 9 -20.93 -5.73 -12.97
N LYS A 10 -21.16 -4.46 -13.35
CA LYS A 10 -20.37 -3.70 -14.33
C LYS A 10 -19.21 -2.92 -13.71
N ILE A 11 -18.89 -3.17 -12.44
CA ILE A 11 -17.74 -2.54 -11.75
C ILE A 11 -16.76 -3.64 -11.35
N THR A 12 -17.12 -4.46 -10.36
CA THR A 12 -16.27 -5.54 -9.83
C THR A 12 -16.80 -6.94 -10.12
N GLY A 13 -18.05 -7.07 -10.58
CA GLY A 13 -18.65 -8.36 -10.94
C GLY A 13 -18.21 -8.91 -12.29
N ASN A 14 -19.04 -9.76 -12.89
CA ASN A 14 -18.66 -10.64 -14.00
C ASN A 14 -18.98 -10.09 -15.40
N ALA A 15 -19.37 -8.81 -15.53
CA ALA A 15 -19.54 -8.19 -16.84
C ALA A 15 -18.23 -8.21 -17.65
N SER A 16 -18.35 -8.19 -18.98
CA SER A 16 -17.21 -8.15 -19.88
C SER A 16 -16.37 -6.86 -19.71
N PRO A 17 -15.07 -6.88 -20.03
CA PRO A 17 -14.24 -5.67 -20.05
C PRO A 17 -14.86 -4.53 -20.88
N GLU A 18 -15.49 -4.87 -22.01
CA GLU A 18 -16.20 -3.93 -22.90
C GLU A 18 -17.39 -3.26 -22.20
N GLU A 19 -18.24 -4.04 -21.53
CA GLU A 19 -19.38 -3.50 -20.80
C GLU A 19 -18.93 -2.63 -19.62
N LYS A 20 -17.84 -2.99 -18.95
CA LYS A 20 -17.23 -2.20 -17.88
C LYS A 20 -16.65 -0.89 -18.43
N PHE A 21 -15.96 -0.93 -19.56
CA PHE A 21 -15.39 0.27 -20.19
C PHE A 21 -16.47 1.20 -20.73
N GLN A 22 -17.53 0.66 -21.35
CA GLN A 22 -18.70 1.45 -21.75
C GLN A 22 -19.31 2.17 -20.53
N ALA A 23 -19.56 1.45 -19.44
CA ALA A 23 -20.12 2.04 -18.23
C ALA A 23 -19.18 3.08 -17.57
N TRP A 24 -17.87 2.91 -17.73
CA TRP A 24 -16.88 3.92 -17.35
C TRP A 24 -16.97 5.16 -18.22
N ALA A 25 -17.08 5.02 -19.55
CA ALA A 25 -17.24 6.15 -20.46
C ALA A 25 -18.51 6.96 -20.17
N GLU A 26 -19.65 6.29 -19.94
CA GLU A 26 -20.90 6.91 -19.49
C GLU A 26 -20.74 7.65 -18.14
N THR A 27 -19.88 7.14 -17.25
CA THR A 27 -19.56 7.79 -15.97
C THR A 27 -18.68 9.03 -16.16
N VAL A 28 -17.61 8.93 -16.97
CA VAL A 28 -16.69 10.05 -17.23
C VAL A 28 -17.44 11.20 -17.91
N GLU A 29 -18.34 10.90 -18.85
CA GLU A 29 -19.18 11.91 -19.51
C GLU A 29 -20.00 12.74 -18.51
N ALA A 30 -20.40 12.14 -17.38
CA ALA A 30 -21.13 12.81 -16.31
C ALA A 30 -20.24 13.44 -15.22
N ALA A 31 -18.91 13.27 -15.27
CA ALA A 31 -17.98 13.57 -14.19
C ALA A 31 -17.40 15.00 -14.22
N PHE A 32 -18.06 15.97 -14.86
CA PHE A 32 -17.59 17.36 -14.90
C PHE A 32 -17.33 17.92 -13.50
N GLY A 33 -16.18 18.57 -13.31
CA GLY A 33 -15.73 19.09 -12.01
C GLY A 33 -15.11 18.04 -11.09
N ASN A 34 -15.15 16.75 -11.43
CA ASN A 34 -14.43 15.71 -10.71
C ASN A 34 -13.02 15.50 -11.34
N PRO A 35 -11.96 15.28 -10.53
CA PRO A 35 -10.61 15.03 -11.07
C PRO A 35 -10.52 13.83 -12.02
N LEU A 36 -11.41 12.84 -11.90
CA LEU A 36 -11.50 11.71 -12.84
C LEU A 36 -11.71 12.15 -14.29
N TYR A 37 -12.40 13.28 -14.51
CA TYR A 37 -12.55 13.86 -15.84
C TYR A 37 -11.19 14.31 -16.38
N HIS A 38 -10.38 15.00 -15.58
CA HIS A 38 -9.06 15.45 -16.02
C HIS A 38 -8.09 14.28 -16.21
N TRP A 39 -8.05 13.33 -15.29
CA TRP A 39 -7.12 12.20 -15.38
C TRP A 39 -7.40 11.33 -16.59
N THR A 40 -8.67 11.03 -16.88
CA THR A 40 -9.04 10.24 -18.07
C THR A 40 -8.48 10.85 -19.36
N HIS A 41 -8.71 12.15 -19.57
CA HIS A 41 -8.29 12.83 -20.79
C HIS A 41 -6.78 13.10 -20.82
N LEU A 42 -6.15 13.32 -19.66
CA LEU A 42 -4.70 13.46 -19.57
C LEU A 42 -4.02 12.13 -19.91
N GLU A 43 -4.52 11.00 -19.42
CA GLU A 43 -3.97 9.68 -19.69
C GLU A 43 -4.16 9.27 -21.16
N LEU A 44 -5.36 9.48 -21.73
CA LEU A 44 -5.63 9.27 -23.15
C LEU A 44 -4.69 10.10 -24.04
N LYS A 45 -4.50 11.38 -23.72
CA LYS A 45 -3.61 12.26 -24.48
C LYS A 45 -2.15 11.85 -24.35
N GLN A 46 -1.65 11.66 -23.12
CA GLN A 46 -0.22 11.48 -22.87
C GLN A 46 0.29 10.10 -23.28
N TYR A 47 -0.49 9.05 -23.01
CA TYR A 47 -0.05 7.68 -23.28
C TYR A 47 -0.52 7.18 -24.64
N PHE A 48 -1.75 7.51 -25.05
CA PHE A 48 -2.35 6.95 -26.27
C PHE A 48 -2.39 7.95 -27.44
N GLY A 49 -1.99 9.20 -27.24
CA GLY A 49 -2.07 10.25 -28.27
C GLY A 49 -3.49 10.62 -28.67
N ILE A 50 -4.48 10.32 -27.83
CA ILE A 50 -5.91 10.55 -28.10
C ILE A 50 -6.34 11.87 -27.44
N ASP A 51 -6.65 12.88 -28.26
CA ASP A 51 -7.14 14.20 -27.82
C ASP A 51 -8.68 14.28 -27.71
N GLU A 52 -9.39 13.22 -28.10
CA GLU A 52 -10.85 13.17 -28.01
C GLU A 52 -11.34 13.03 -26.57
N MET A 53 -12.49 13.65 -26.28
CA MET A 53 -13.16 13.49 -25.00
C MET A 53 -13.90 12.15 -24.97
N LEU A 54 -13.70 11.35 -23.93
CA LEU A 54 -14.38 10.07 -23.76
C LEU A 54 -15.87 10.30 -23.47
N SER A 55 -16.73 9.60 -24.20
CA SER A 55 -18.20 9.68 -24.07
C SER A 55 -18.86 8.34 -24.33
N SER A 56 -20.15 8.24 -23.99
CA SER A 56 -21.00 7.09 -24.35
C SER A 56 -21.10 6.82 -25.85
N ARG A 57 -20.68 7.75 -26.72
CA ARG A 57 -20.80 7.63 -28.18
C ARG A 57 -19.53 7.11 -28.86
N ASN A 58 -18.35 7.33 -28.27
CA ASN A 58 -17.05 6.99 -28.88
C ASN A 58 -16.22 5.99 -28.05
N TRP A 59 -16.77 5.46 -26.94
CA TRP A 59 -16.04 4.53 -26.07
C TRP A 59 -15.48 3.31 -26.82
N ARG A 60 -16.22 2.77 -27.81
CA ARG A 60 -15.77 1.59 -28.57
C ARG A 60 -14.53 1.94 -29.38
N ASP A 61 -14.57 3.03 -30.12
CA ASP A 61 -13.47 3.47 -30.98
C ASP A 61 -12.22 3.79 -30.15
N ILE A 62 -12.38 4.45 -29.00
CA ILE A 62 -11.30 4.74 -28.05
C ILE A 62 -10.73 3.43 -27.48
N MET A 63 -11.57 2.52 -27.01
CA MET A 63 -11.13 1.23 -26.46
C MET A 63 -10.33 0.43 -27.49
N ASP A 64 -10.83 0.34 -28.72
CA ASP A 64 -10.17 -0.39 -29.80
C ASP A 64 -8.83 0.27 -30.18
N ALA A 65 -8.76 1.61 -30.18
CA ALA A 65 -7.51 2.35 -30.41
C ALA A 65 -6.48 2.10 -29.31
N CYS A 66 -6.88 2.14 -28.04
CA CYS A 66 -6.02 1.82 -26.91
C CYS A 66 -5.55 0.37 -26.96
N ASN A 67 -6.46 -0.58 -27.19
CA ASN A 67 -6.14 -2.02 -27.23
C ASN A 67 -5.14 -2.37 -28.33
N ARG A 68 -5.21 -1.72 -29.50
CA ARG A 68 -4.20 -1.88 -30.56
C ARG A 68 -2.82 -1.44 -30.09
N GLN A 69 -2.72 -0.31 -29.38
CA GLN A 69 -1.46 0.22 -28.86
C GLN A 69 -0.90 -0.60 -27.70
N LEU A 70 -1.76 -1.15 -26.83
CA LEU A 70 -1.36 -2.00 -25.71
C LEU A 70 -0.65 -3.30 -26.13
N GLN A 71 -0.70 -3.68 -27.41
CA GLN A 71 0.07 -4.81 -27.94
C GLN A 71 1.52 -4.46 -28.29
N ASP A 72 1.89 -3.18 -28.26
CA ASP A 72 3.24 -2.70 -28.56
C ASP A 72 4.16 -2.80 -27.32
N ASP A 73 5.43 -3.15 -27.53
CA ASP A 73 6.45 -3.18 -26.48
C ASP A 73 6.61 -1.81 -25.76
N ALA A 74 6.25 -0.72 -26.44
CA ALA A 74 6.18 0.64 -25.92
C ALA A 74 5.16 0.81 -24.76
N PHE A 75 4.20 -0.12 -24.61
CA PHE A 75 3.16 -0.08 -23.57
C PHE A 75 3.38 -1.11 -22.45
N THR A 76 4.54 -1.76 -22.40
CA THR A 76 4.92 -2.55 -21.23
C THR A 76 5.07 -1.66 -19.98
N PRO A 77 4.86 -2.17 -18.75
CA PRO A 77 5.02 -1.37 -17.54
C PRO A 77 6.38 -0.67 -17.44
N ARG A 78 7.46 -1.37 -17.84
CA ARG A 78 8.82 -0.80 -17.87
C ARG A 78 8.95 0.32 -18.90
N ALA A 79 8.42 0.13 -20.12
CA ALA A 79 8.45 1.15 -21.16
C ALA A 79 7.66 2.39 -20.73
N LEU A 80 6.48 2.23 -20.13
CA LEU A 80 5.67 3.35 -19.63
C LEU A 80 6.41 4.14 -18.54
N MET A 81 7.07 3.47 -17.59
CA MET A 81 7.89 4.15 -16.59
C MET A 81 9.05 4.95 -17.22
N MET A 82 9.69 4.39 -18.24
CA MET A 82 10.78 5.05 -18.96
C MET A 82 10.29 6.25 -19.77
N HIS A 83 9.16 6.12 -20.47
CA HIS A 83 8.53 7.20 -21.22
C HIS A 83 8.12 8.35 -20.30
N SER A 84 7.58 8.03 -19.13
CA SER A 84 7.25 9.01 -18.08
C SER A 84 8.46 9.55 -17.33
N ARG A 85 9.68 9.15 -17.70
CA ARG A 85 10.96 9.58 -17.07
C ARG A 85 10.95 9.36 -15.55
N VAL A 86 10.37 8.26 -15.12
CA VAL A 86 10.31 7.92 -13.69
C VAL A 86 11.71 7.55 -13.22
N GLU A 87 12.24 8.30 -12.25
CA GLU A 87 13.53 7.99 -11.64
C GLU A 87 13.41 7.00 -10.49
N VAL A 88 12.37 7.15 -9.66
CA VAL A 88 12.12 6.33 -8.48
C VAL A 88 10.62 6.11 -8.29
N ILE A 89 10.23 4.87 -8.01
CA ILE A 89 8.93 4.52 -7.44
C ILE A 89 9.18 3.88 -6.08
N CYS A 90 8.42 4.31 -5.08
CA CYS A 90 8.36 3.62 -3.81
C CYS A 90 7.04 2.85 -3.72
N THR A 91 7.10 1.52 -3.72
CA THR A 91 5.93 0.67 -3.44
C THR A 91 5.61 0.69 -1.96
N THR A 92 4.47 0.14 -1.56
CA THR A 92 4.06 0.01 -0.16
C THR A 92 3.99 -1.46 0.19
N ASP A 93 4.83 -1.91 1.11
CA ASP A 93 5.10 -3.32 1.35
C ASP A 93 4.99 -3.64 2.85
N SER A 94 4.45 -4.82 3.16
CA SER A 94 4.38 -5.30 4.54
C SER A 94 5.79 -5.70 5.02
N PRO A 95 6.13 -5.46 6.30
CA PRO A 95 7.31 -6.03 6.93
C PRO A 95 7.50 -7.54 6.70
N LEU A 96 6.41 -8.27 6.46
CA LEU A 96 6.39 -9.72 6.26
C LEU A 96 6.65 -10.15 4.79
N ASP A 97 6.79 -9.20 3.87
CA ASP A 97 7.05 -9.50 2.46
C ASP A 97 8.49 -9.93 2.21
N SER A 98 8.70 -10.81 1.23
CA SER A 98 10.04 -11.30 0.88
C SER A 98 10.90 -10.26 0.17
N LEU A 99 10.27 -9.21 -0.39
CA LEU A 99 10.89 -8.22 -1.29
C LEU A 99 11.59 -8.85 -2.51
N HIS A 100 11.13 -10.04 -2.93
CA HIS A 100 11.75 -10.81 -4.00
C HIS A 100 11.90 -10.00 -5.31
N TYR A 101 10.84 -9.31 -5.74
CA TYR A 101 10.88 -8.54 -6.98
C TYR A 101 11.78 -7.30 -6.89
N HIS A 102 11.84 -6.64 -5.73
CA HIS A 102 12.80 -5.53 -5.51
C HIS A 102 14.25 -6.02 -5.58
N GLN A 103 14.53 -7.20 -5.02
CA GLN A 103 15.86 -7.82 -5.12
C GLN A 103 16.23 -8.14 -6.57
N LEU A 104 15.30 -8.70 -7.36
CA LEU A 104 15.50 -8.94 -8.78
C LEU A 104 15.74 -7.64 -9.56
N LEU A 105 14.91 -6.62 -9.33
CA LEU A 105 15.04 -5.33 -10.01
C LEU A 105 16.34 -4.61 -9.65
N LYS A 106 16.79 -4.72 -8.39
CA LYS A 106 18.07 -4.16 -7.95
C LYS A 106 19.27 -4.80 -8.67
N GLN A 107 19.14 -6.05 -9.13
CA GLN A 107 20.18 -6.79 -9.86
C GLN A 107 20.08 -6.61 -11.38
N ASP A 108 18.97 -6.08 -11.89
CA ASP A 108 18.73 -5.91 -13.31
C ASP A 108 19.29 -4.58 -13.83
N ALA A 109 20.53 -4.61 -14.32
CA ALA A 109 21.20 -3.44 -14.88
C ALA A 109 20.55 -2.90 -16.16
N SER A 110 19.61 -3.63 -16.78
CA SER A 110 18.90 -3.15 -17.98
C SER A 110 17.75 -2.19 -17.66
N PHE A 111 17.33 -2.11 -16.40
CA PHE A 111 16.22 -1.28 -15.97
C PHE A 111 16.70 -0.12 -15.08
N THR A 112 16.56 1.11 -15.57
CA THR A 112 17.11 2.30 -14.89
C THR A 112 16.25 2.87 -13.76
N PRO A 113 14.89 2.88 -13.82
CA PRO A 113 14.08 3.38 -12.72
C PRO A 113 14.27 2.54 -11.47
N LYS A 114 14.41 3.18 -10.32
CA LYS A 114 14.52 2.48 -9.04
C LYS A 114 13.13 2.14 -8.53
N VAL A 115 12.85 0.87 -8.29
CA VAL A 115 11.64 0.43 -7.58
C VAL A 115 12.05 0.01 -6.19
N LEU A 116 11.72 0.84 -5.20
CA LEU A 116 12.15 0.69 -3.81
C LEU A 116 10.94 0.39 -2.92
N PRO A 117 11.09 -0.39 -1.84
CA PRO A 117 9.97 -0.65 -0.94
C PRO A 117 9.79 0.48 0.08
N THR A 118 8.56 0.65 0.54
CA THR A 118 8.19 1.48 1.71
C THR A 118 7.69 0.54 2.80
N PHE A 119 8.25 0.66 4.00
CA PHE A 119 7.91 -0.22 5.12
C PHE A 119 6.57 0.19 5.75
N ARG A 120 5.54 -0.66 5.63
CA ARG A 120 4.19 -0.39 6.17
C ARG A 120 3.72 -1.45 7.17
N PRO A 121 3.90 -1.25 8.49
CA PRO A 121 3.67 -2.26 9.53
C PRO A 121 2.24 -2.28 10.09
N ASP A 122 1.23 -2.01 9.27
CA ASP A 122 -0.16 -1.84 9.73
C ASP A 122 -0.72 -3.10 10.42
N GLU A 123 -0.26 -4.31 10.04
CA GLU A 123 -0.68 -5.57 10.67
C GLU A 123 -0.36 -5.64 12.17
N PHE A 124 0.70 -4.96 12.62
CA PHE A 124 1.07 -4.91 14.02
C PHE A 124 0.26 -3.88 14.82
N PHE A 125 -0.44 -2.96 14.13
CA PHE A 125 -1.42 -2.06 14.72
C PHE A 125 -2.83 -2.65 14.77
N SER A 126 -3.05 -3.86 14.23
CA SER A 126 -4.38 -4.43 14.13
C SER A 126 -5.04 -4.67 15.50
N HIS A 127 -6.34 -4.37 15.54
CA HIS A 127 -7.25 -4.69 16.63
C HIS A 127 -7.70 -6.17 16.54
N ASP A 128 -7.57 -6.79 15.37
CA ASP A 128 -7.83 -8.21 15.19
C ASP A 128 -6.68 -9.03 15.78
N ARG A 129 -7.00 -9.77 16.84
CA ARG A 129 -6.06 -10.62 17.58
C ARG A 129 -5.54 -11.78 16.74
N HIS A 130 -6.34 -12.31 15.82
CA HIS A 130 -5.91 -13.35 14.89
C HIS A 130 -4.94 -12.81 13.85
N GLN A 131 -5.17 -11.60 13.36
CA GLN A 131 -4.24 -10.93 12.44
C GLN A 131 -2.90 -10.66 13.13
N PHE A 132 -2.92 -10.10 14.35
CA PHE A 132 -1.69 -9.81 15.10
C PHE A 132 -0.88 -11.08 15.42
N SER A 133 -1.52 -12.12 15.94
CA SER A 133 -0.87 -13.39 16.28
C SER A 133 -0.29 -14.09 15.04
N SER A 134 -1.03 -14.10 13.93
CA SER A 134 -0.53 -14.64 12.66
C SER A 134 0.67 -13.85 12.14
N ALA A 135 0.64 -12.51 12.26
CA ALA A 135 1.75 -11.65 11.89
C ALA A 135 2.99 -11.91 12.76
N LEU A 136 2.82 -12.14 14.07
CA LEU A 136 3.94 -12.49 14.96
C LEU A 136 4.58 -13.83 14.60
N VAL A 137 3.78 -14.86 14.33
CA VAL A 137 4.30 -16.17 13.88
C VAL A 137 5.09 -16.00 12.60
N ARG A 138 4.53 -15.27 11.63
CA ARG A 138 5.21 -15.03 10.35
C ARG A 138 6.51 -14.22 10.52
N LEU A 139 6.51 -13.22 11.40
CA LEU A 139 7.68 -12.44 11.72
C LEU A 139 8.79 -13.31 12.34
N ALA A 140 8.43 -14.18 13.28
CA ALA A 140 9.35 -15.14 13.89
C ALA A 140 9.97 -16.08 12.85
N GLU A 141 9.16 -16.66 11.96
CA GLU A 141 9.64 -17.50 10.86
C GLU A 141 10.64 -16.79 9.94
N LEU A 142 10.33 -15.54 9.55
CA LEU A 142 11.16 -14.77 8.62
C LEU A 142 12.48 -14.28 9.22
N THR A 143 12.54 -14.15 10.55
CA THR A 143 13.71 -13.61 11.27
C THR A 143 14.50 -14.69 12.00
N GLY A 144 13.92 -15.88 12.17
CA GLY A 144 14.49 -16.94 13.02
C GLY A 144 14.47 -16.60 14.52
N GLU A 145 13.80 -15.53 14.92
CA GLU A 145 13.72 -15.09 16.32
C GLU A 145 12.62 -15.87 17.07
N THR A 146 12.92 -16.29 18.30
CA THR A 146 11.88 -16.77 19.21
C THR A 146 11.28 -15.57 19.93
N ILE A 147 10.04 -15.21 19.60
CA ILE A 147 9.37 -14.03 20.18
C ILE A 147 8.55 -14.44 21.40
N ILE A 148 9.08 -14.18 22.61
CA ILE A 148 8.37 -14.42 23.89
C ILE A 148 8.25 -13.19 24.77
N ARG A 149 9.00 -12.13 24.46
CA ARG A 149 8.99 -10.83 25.15
C ARG A 149 9.05 -9.70 24.13
N PHE A 150 8.68 -8.50 24.58
CA PHE A 150 8.64 -7.32 23.72
C PHE A 150 10.01 -7.02 23.07
N THR A 151 11.11 -7.19 23.81
CA THR A 151 12.46 -7.00 23.26
C THR A 151 12.83 -8.00 22.16
N ASP A 152 12.21 -9.19 22.12
CA ASP A 152 12.40 -10.14 21.02
C ASP A 152 11.65 -9.66 19.77
N PHE A 153 10.45 -9.13 19.96
CA PHE A 153 9.67 -8.51 18.88
C PHE A 153 10.37 -7.27 18.30
N GLU A 154 10.97 -6.42 19.14
CA GLU A 154 11.77 -5.28 18.69
C GLU A 154 12.96 -5.72 17.82
N ARG A 155 13.70 -6.76 18.23
CA ARG A 155 14.81 -7.32 17.43
C ARG A 155 14.33 -7.89 16.10
N ALA A 156 13.21 -8.61 16.11
CA ALA A 156 12.63 -9.16 14.90
C ALA A 156 12.18 -8.05 13.94
N LEU A 157 11.51 -7.00 14.43
CA LEU A 157 11.17 -5.82 13.62
C LEU A 157 12.42 -5.14 13.06
N GLU A 158 13.45 -4.95 13.89
CA GLU A 158 14.72 -4.37 13.45
C GLU A 158 15.36 -5.18 12.32
N ALA A 159 15.37 -6.52 12.41
CA ALA A 159 15.87 -7.37 11.33
C ALA A 159 15.11 -7.17 10.01
N ARG A 160 13.79 -6.91 10.08
CA ARG A 160 13.00 -6.57 8.89
C ARG A 160 13.32 -5.17 8.37
N VAL A 161 13.48 -4.18 9.24
CA VAL A 161 13.94 -2.83 8.86
C VAL A 161 15.31 -2.89 8.18
N GLN A 162 16.24 -3.71 8.69
CA GLN A 162 17.55 -3.94 8.07
C GLN A 162 17.42 -4.52 6.66
N LEU A 163 16.63 -5.58 6.46
CA LEU A 163 16.40 -6.14 5.14
C LEU A 163 15.86 -5.09 4.16
N PHE A 164 14.84 -4.33 4.58
CA PHE A 164 14.28 -3.26 3.76
C PHE A 164 15.34 -2.20 3.44
N HIS A 165 16.18 -1.83 4.41
CA HIS A 165 17.27 -0.87 4.23
C HIS A 165 18.28 -1.35 3.20
N GLU A 166 18.65 -2.63 3.25
CA GLU A 166 19.56 -3.29 2.31
C GLU A 166 18.98 -3.32 0.89
N VAL A 167 17.67 -3.51 0.75
CA VAL A 167 16.96 -3.47 -0.55
C VAL A 167 16.78 -2.02 -1.06
N GLY A 168 17.01 -1.02 -0.21
CA GLY A 168 17.06 0.40 -0.59
C GLY A 168 15.92 1.26 -0.02
N CYS A 169 15.07 0.70 0.84
CA CYS A 169 14.04 1.45 1.55
C CYS A 169 14.64 2.59 2.37
N ARG A 170 14.02 3.77 2.31
CA ARG A 170 14.36 4.94 3.15
C ARG A 170 13.14 5.61 3.76
N ILE A 171 11.96 5.02 3.60
CA ILE A 171 10.69 5.59 4.03
C ILE A 171 9.80 4.53 4.66
N SER A 172 9.02 4.94 5.64
CA SER A 172 8.00 4.13 6.29
C SER A 172 6.65 4.81 6.19
N ASP A 173 5.59 4.03 6.17
CA ASP A 173 4.21 4.49 6.06
C ASP A 173 3.31 3.80 7.10
N HIS A 174 2.34 4.53 7.64
CA HIS A 174 1.46 4.05 8.70
C HIS A 174 0.04 4.54 8.42
N GLY A 175 -0.90 3.62 8.26
CA GLY A 175 -2.31 3.92 8.01
C GLY A 175 -3.16 3.73 9.23
N LEU A 176 -3.47 4.81 9.94
CA LEU A 176 -4.29 4.75 11.16
C LEU A 176 -5.70 5.31 10.94
N GLY A 177 -6.68 4.77 11.66
CA GLY A 177 -7.98 5.43 11.81
C GLY A 177 -7.85 6.66 12.69
N ASP A 178 -7.30 6.47 13.88
CA ASP A 178 -7.05 7.47 14.90
C ASP A 178 -5.57 7.49 15.32
N LEU A 179 -5.12 8.67 15.75
CA LEU A 179 -3.76 8.87 16.27
C LEU A 179 -3.84 9.30 17.73
N THR A 180 -3.45 8.40 18.62
CA THR A 180 -3.44 8.62 20.07
C THR A 180 -2.03 8.50 20.64
N PHE A 181 -1.80 9.19 21.76
CA PHE A 181 -0.60 9.03 22.56
C PHE A 181 -1.00 8.89 24.03
N THR A 182 -0.52 7.81 24.65
CA THR A 182 -0.70 7.55 26.07
C THR A 182 0.67 7.33 26.70
N PRO A 183 1.08 8.14 27.69
CA PRO A 183 2.30 7.87 28.45
C PRO A 183 2.24 6.47 29.09
N PHE A 184 3.32 5.71 28.94
CA PHE A 184 3.41 4.36 29.48
C PHE A 184 4.76 4.11 30.15
N THR A 185 4.75 3.20 31.11
CA THR A 185 5.97 2.59 31.67
C THR A 185 6.35 1.34 30.87
N THR A 186 7.62 0.93 30.92
CA THR A 186 8.09 -0.31 30.29
C THR A 186 7.24 -1.51 30.72
N VAL A 187 6.89 -1.61 32.00
CA VAL A 187 6.05 -2.69 32.54
C VAL A 187 4.66 -2.72 31.89
N GLN A 188 4.05 -1.56 31.67
CA GLN A 188 2.75 -1.48 30.98
C GLN A 188 2.87 -1.91 29.52
N GLY A 189 3.92 -1.47 28.81
CA GLY A 189 4.16 -1.89 27.42
C GLY A 189 4.37 -3.39 27.29
N ASP A 190 5.22 -3.98 28.13
CA ASP A 190 5.47 -5.42 28.18
C ASP A 190 4.20 -6.22 28.49
N THR A 191 3.39 -5.74 29.44
CA THR A 191 2.12 -6.38 29.81
C THR A 191 1.16 -6.41 28.63
N VAL A 192 0.98 -5.29 27.94
CA VAL A 192 0.08 -5.20 26.78
C VAL A 192 0.57 -6.06 25.63
N PHE A 193 1.88 -6.07 25.36
CA PHE A 193 2.47 -6.94 24.34
C PHE A 193 2.19 -8.42 24.63
N LEU A 194 2.41 -8.89 25.86
CA LEU A 194 2.17 -10.28 26.25
C LEU A 194 0.71 -10.67 26.06
N LYS A 195 -0.24 -9.81 26.43
CA LYS A 195 -1.66 -10.02 26.20
C LYS A 195 -1.98 -10.17 24.71
N LYS A 196 -1.48 -9.25 23.87
CA LYS A 196 -1.68 -9.33 22.41
C LYS A 196 -1.06 -10.60 21.82
N MET A 197 0.15 -10.97 22.25
CA MET A 197 0.84 -12.19 21.82
C MET A 197 0.05 -13.46 22.17
N GLN A 198 -0.61 -13.48 23.33
CA GLN A 198 -1.45 -14.60 23.78
C GLN A 198 -2.87 -14.58 23.18
N GLY A 199 -3.20 -13.58 22.36
CA GLY A 199 -4.54 -13.43 21.77
C GLY A 199 -5.62 -13.01 22.78
N GLU A 200 -5.22 -12.43 23.92
CA GLU A 200 -6.15 -11.93 24.92
C GLU A 200 -6.89 -10.67 24.44
N ILE A 201 -8.07 -10.42 25.01
CA ILE A 201 -8.78 -9.15 24.81
C ILE A 201 -8.03 -8.07 25.58
N ILE A 202 -7.65 -7.00 24.89
CA ILE A 202 -7.12 -5.79 25.51
C ILE A 202 -8.19 -4.70 25.53
N THR A 203 -8.13 -3.84 26.53
CA THR A 203 -9.02 -2.68 26.68
C THR A 203 -8.62 -1.54 25.74
N VAL A 204 -9.52 -0.59 25.50
CA VAL A 204 -9.23 0.63 24.70
C VAL A 204 -8.03 1.42 25.25
N ALA A 205 -7.88 1.46 26.59
CA ALA A 205 -6.72 2.09 27.22
C ALA A 205 -5.41 1.33 26.92
N GLU A 206 -5.46 0.00 26.91
CA GLU A 206 -4.32 -0.84 26.53
C GLU A 206 -4.01 -0.76 25.03
N GLU A 207 -5.01 -0.61 24.16
CA GLU A 207 -4.82 -0.36 22.73
C GLU A 207 -4.10 0.97 22.49
N SER A 208 -4.47 2.03 23.22
CA SER A 208 -3.80 3.34 23.16
C SER A 208 -2.34 3.25 23.63
N ILE A 209 -2.08 2.45 24.67
CA ILE A 209 -0.71 2.13 25.13
C ILE A 209 0.03 1.36 24.03
N TRP A 210 -0.57 0.34 23.43
CA TRP A 210 0.06 -0.46 22.37
C TRP A 210 0.44 0.39 21.16
N GLN A 211 -0.48 1.23 20.69
CA GLN A 211 -0.22 2.17 19.60
C GLN A 211 0.99 3.06 19.94
N SER A 212 1.04 3.61 21.16
CA SER A 212 2.14 4.45 21.63
C SER A 212 3.48 3.69 21.71
N VAL A 213 3.46 2.47 22.24
CA VAL A 213 4.64 1.59 22.35
C VAL A 213 5.22 1.30 20.98
N LEU A 214 4.38 0.83 20.04
CA LEU A 214 4.81 0.45 18.70
C LEU A 214 5.30 1.68 17.91
N PHE A 215 4.60 2.82 17.98
CA PHE A 215 5.03 4.04 17.30
C PHE A 215 6.40 4.54 17.76
N ILE A 216 6.62 4.61 19.08
CA ILE A 216 7.91 5.08 19.62
C ILE A 216 9.03 4.13 19.23
N THR A 217 8.77 2.82 19.25
CA THR A 217 9.72 1.78 18.85
C THR A 217 10.12 1.94 17.39
N LEU A 218 9.14 2.00 16.50
CA LEU A 218 9.37 2.18 15.07
C LEU A 218 10.06 3.51 14.78
N ALA A 219 9.64 4.62 15.40
CA ALA A 219 10.30 5.92 15.24
C ALA A 219 11.78 5.90 15.66
N ARG A 220 12.13 5.17 16.73
CA ARG A 220 13.55 4.97 17.12
C ARG A 220 14.32 4.17 16.08
N LEU A 221 13.73 3.10 15.55
CA LEU A 221 14.34 2.31 14.48
C LEU A 221 14.54 3.16 13.22
N TYR A 222 13.50 3.84 12.75
CA TYR A 222 13.59 4.71 11.57
C TYR A 222 14.62 5.81 11.75
N LYS A 223 14.71 6.42 12.95
CA LYS A 223 15.77 7.38 13.27
C LYS A 223 17.17 6.75 13.22
N LYS A 224 17.34 5.52 13.70
CA LYS A 224 18.62 4.78 13.65
C LYS A 224 19.08 4.53 12.20
N TYR A 225 18.14 4.28 11.28
CA TYR A 225 18.43 3.99 9.87
C TYR A 225 18.26 5.19 8.92
N ASP A 226 18.03 6.39 9.47
CA ASP A 226 17.80 7.64 8.73
C ASP A 226 16.64 7.56 7.72
N TRP A 227 15.49 7.06 8.19
CA TRP A 227 14.28 6.93 7.39
C TRP A 227 13.28 8.05 7.66
N ALA A 228 12.58 8.49 6.61
CA ALA A 228 11.39 9.32 6.80
C ALA A 228 10.22 8.46 7.31
N MET A 229 9.38 9.08 8.14
CA MET A 229 8.21 8.45 8.72
C MET A 229 6.94 9.18 8.28
N GLN A 230 6.15 8.52 7.44
CA GLN A 230 4.86 9.01 6.97
C GLN A 230 3.77 8.48 7.90
N ILE A 231 2.83 9.37 8.25
CA ILE A 231 1.69 9.05 9.12
C ILE A 231 0.43 9.51 8.40
N HIS A 232 -0.32 8.57 7.83
CA HIS A 232 -1.61 8.80 7.20
C HIS A 232 -2.73 8.43 8.18
N PHE A 233 -3.42 9.43 8.70
CA PHE A 233 -4.47 9.24 9.72
C PHE A 233 -5.80 9.89 9.31
N GLY A 234 -6.90 9.44 9.93
CA GLY A 234 -8.24 10.00 9.76
C GLY A 234 -9.13 9.30 8.73
N ALA A 235 -8.66 8.20 8.14
CA ALA A 235 -9.48 7.41 7.22
C ALA A 235 -10.48 6.53 7.99
N ILE A 236 -11.78 6.70 7.74
CA ILE A 236 -12.82 5.78 8.20
C ILE A 236 -13.06 4.76 7.08
N ARG A 237 -12.73 3.50 7.33
CA ARG A 237 -12.72 2.41 6.33
C ARG A 237 -13.88 1.45 6.54
N ASN A 238 -14.26 0.72 5.48
CA ASN A 238 -15.28 -0.33 5.52
C ASN A 238 -16.64 0.15 6.08
N ASN A 239 -17.10 1.33 5.63
CA ASN A 239 -18.37 1.92 6.07
C ASN A 239 -19.63 1.21 5.51
N ASN A 240 -19.46 0.37 4.49
CA ASN A 240 -20.50 -0.40 3.82
C ASN A 240 -20.05 -1.85 3.78
#